data_AF-A0AAJ6EY21-F1
#
_entry.id   AF-A0AAJ6EY21-F1
#
_cell.length_a   1.000
_cell.length_b   1.000
_cell.length_c   1.000
_cell.angle_alpha   90.00
_cell.angle_beta   90.00
_cell.angle_gamma   90.00
#
_symmetry.space_group_name_H-M   'P 1'
#
loop_
_entity.id
_entity.type
_entity.pdbx_description
1 polymer ?
#
loop_
_entity_poly.entity_id
_entity_poly.type
_entity_poly.pdbx_seq_one_letter_code
_entity_poly.pdbx_strand_id
1 'polypeptide(L)'
;MGRCYSYRHFCSLGPLPPRTPARPDPQVPKDHKLGPCAHGKIGAFYFYAEGSKDDPAFGFCEIELSVQRVAENIMRLELYCIADGYQSARGVGTRHPLKIAVLAGEKVVGTANWHFPDVICGHADPMHFAADIGLDDGFFSKIDSIELSRTSGESEPCS
;
A
#
# COMPACT_ATOMS: atom_id res chain seq x y z
N MET A 1 12.34 -21.05 4.34
CA MET A 1 11.62 -19.79 4.58
C MET A 1 12.57 -18.80 5.25
N GLY A 2 12.85 -17.69 4.59
CA GLY A 2 13.69 -16.61 5.09
C GLY A 2 12.84 -15.52 5.75
N ARG A 3 13.42 -14.81 6.71
CA ARG A 3 12.82 -13.59 7.28
C ARG A 3 13.30 -12.38 6.50
N CYS A 4 12.43 -11.40 6.35
CA CYS A 4 12.75 -10.13 5.71
C CYS A 4 12.10 -8.96 6.46
N TYR A 5 12.45 -7.74 6.04
CA TYR A 5 11.88 -6.53 6.62
C TYR A 5 11.78 -5.43 5.57
N SER A 6 10.81 -4.54 5.73
CA SER A 6 10.69 -3.32 4.93
C SER A 6 11.11 -2.08 5.72
N TYR A 7 11.41 -1.00 5.01
CA TYR A 7 11.53 0.33 5.61
C TYR A 7 10.17 1.02 5.66
N ARG A 8 10.06 2.03 6.53
CA ARG A 8 8.88 2.91 6.58
C ARG A 8 8.86 3.79 5.33
N HIS A 9 7.74 3.83 4.63
CA HIS A 9 7.50 4.72 3.49
C HIS A 9 6.23 5.53 3.75
N PHE A 10 6.15 6.74 3.23
CA PHE A 10 4.94 7.55 3.32
C PHE A 10 4.75 8.38 2.05
N CYS A 11 3.51 8.81 1.82
CA CYS A 11 3.19 9.80 0.80
C CYS A 11 2.26 10.86 1.38
N SER A 12 2.47 12.11 0.97
CA SER A 12 1.47 13.16 1.15
C SER A 12 0.30 12.94 0.20
N LEU A 13 -0.88 13.28 0.68
CA LEU A 13 -2.12 13.24 -0.08
C LEU A 13 -2.31 14.57 -0.81
N GLY A 14 -2.73 14.46 -2.07
CA GLY A 14 -3.00 15.58 -2.95
C GLY A 14 -4.29 15.40 -3.73
N PRO A 15 -4.55 16.28 -4.71
CA PRO A 15 -5.70 16.13 -5.59
C PRO A 15 -5.62 14.85 -6.41
N LEU A 16 -6.77 14.35 -6.86
CA LEU A 16 -6.79 13.25 -7.81
C LEU A 16 -6.07 13.66 -9.10
N PRO A 17 -5.15 12.82 -9.63
CA PRO A 17 -4.60 13.05 -10.95
C PRO A 17 -5.71 12.90 -12.01
N PRO A 18 -5.58 13.56 -13.17
CA PRO A 18 -6.46 13.31 -14.30
C PRO A 18 -6.47 11.81 -14.63
N ARG A 19 -7.65 11.25 -14.90
CA ARG A 19 -7.72 9.85 -15.31
C ARG A 19 -7.07 9.69 -16.68
N THR A 20 -6.02 8.88 -16.74
CA THR A 20 -5.32 8.60 -18.00
C THR A 20 -6.23 7.75 -18.89
N PRO A 21 -6.64 8.23 -20.07
CA PRO A 21 -7.46 7.46 -21.00
C PRO A 21 -6.72 6.20 -21.47
N ALA A 22 -7.43 5.09 -21.63
CA ALA A 22 -6.89 3.82 -22.11
C ALA A 22 -5.74 3.22 -21.28
N ARG A 23 -5.49 3.73 -20.06
CA ARG A 23 -4.59 3.09 -19.11
C ARG A 23 -5.07 1.66 -18.84
N PRO A 24 -4.23 0.63 -19.06
CA PRO A 24 -4.65 -0.77 -18.92
C PRO A 24 -4.84 -1.15 -17.45
N ASP A 25 -4.14 -0.47 -16.55
CA ASP A 25 -4.23 -0.74 -15.13
C ASP A 25 -5.29 0.09 -14.40
N PRO A 26 -5.86 -0.44 -13.29
CA PRO A 26 -6.89 0.27 -12.55
C PRO A 26 -6.36 1.50 -11.81
N GLN A 27 -7.11 2.60 -11.93
CA GLN A 27 -6.80 3.86 -11.25
C GLN A 27 -7.61 3.99 -9.97
N VAL A 28 -6.96 4.47 -8.91
CA VAL A 28 -7.57 4.75 -7.61
C VAL A 28 -7.90 6.25 -7.46
N PRO A 29 -9.05 6.62 -6.87
CA PRO A 29 -10.14 5.76 -6.43
C PRO A 29 -10.90 5.18 -7.61
N LYS A 30 -11.53 4.01 -7.43
CA LYS A 30 -12.33 3.33 -8.46
C LYS A 30 -13.57 4.15 -8.84
N ASP A 31 -14.22 4.77 -7.85
CA ASP A 31 -15.37 5.66 -8.04
C ASP A 31 -15.22 6.96 -7.23
N HIS A 32 -14.74 8.02 -7.90
CA HIS A 32 -14.55 9.34 -7.26
C HIS A 32 -15.88 10.04 -6.90
N LYS A 33 -17.04 9.52 -7.31
CA LYS A 33 -18.33 10.16 -7.04
C LYS A 33 -18.90 9.85 -5.65
N LEU A 34 -18.35 8.87 -4.92
CA LEU A 34 -18.84 8.45 -3.60
C LEU A 34 -18.66 9.53 -2.51
N GLY A 35 -17.71 10.44 -2.70
CA GLY A 35 -17.45 11.53 -1.76
C GLY A 35 -16.08 12.17 -1.97
N PRO A 36 -15.74 13.18 -1.15
CA PRO A 36 -14.43 13.82 -1.17
C PRO A 36 -13.31 12.79 -1.08
N CYS A 37 -12.31 12.95 -1.94
CA CYS A 37 -11.22 12.01 -2.08
C CYS A 37 -9.89 12.73 -2.27
N ALA A 38 -8.82 12.09 -1.79
CA ALA A 38 -7.46 12.50 -2.00
C ALA A 38 -6.63 11.31 -2.48
N HIS A 39 -5.50 11.58 -3.13
CA HIS A 39 -4.66 10.58 -3.77
C HIS A 39 -3.20 10.75 -3.37
N GLY A 40 -2.48 9.64 -3.25
CA GLY A 40 -1.06 9.60 -2.96
C GLY A 40 -0.35 8.54 -3.79
N LYS A 41 0.97 8.68 -3.92
CA LYS A 41 1.83 7.65 -4.52
C LYS A 41 3.01 7.34 -3.61
N ILE A 42 3.24 6.07 -3.36
CA ILE A 42 4.46 5.55 -2.78
C ILE A 42 5.19 4.87 -3.94
N GLY A 43 6.47 5.20 -4.17
CA GLY A 43 7.22 4.70 -5.32
C GLY A 43 7.41 3.17 -5.28
N ALA A 44 8.62 2.73 -4.96
CA ALA A 44 8.88 1.32 -4.70
C ALA A 44 8.88 1.05 -3.19
N PHE A 45 8.45 -0.15 -2.80
CA PHE A 45 8.46 -0.65 -1.43
C PHE A 45 8.98 -2.07 -1.42
N TYR A 46 10.17 -2.27 -0.86
CA TYR A 46 10.85 -3.57 -0.89
C TYR A 46 10.97 -4.19 0.50
N PHE A 47 11.00 -5.52 0.52
CA PHE A 47 11.39 -6.32 1.67
C PHE A 47 12.79 -6.85 1.45
N TYR A 48 13.69 -6.56 2.38
CA TYR A 48 15.10 -6.95 2.37
C TYR A 48 15.29 -8.18 3.26
N ALA A 49 16.08 -9.15 2.80
CA ALA A 49 16.40 -10.32 3.62
C ALA A 49 17.07 -9.88 4.93
N GLU A 50 16.74 -10.51 6.06
CA GLU A 50 17.42 -10.22 7.33
C GLU A 50 18.93 -10.39 7.18
N GLY A 51 19.69 -9.35 7.54
CA GLY A 51 21.15 -9.34 7.41
C GLY A 51 21.68 -8.82 6.08
N SER A 52 20.83 -8.60 5.07
CA SER A 52 21.17 -7.84 3.86
C SER A 52 20.51 -6.46 3.88
N LYS A 53 21.22 -5.43 3.40
CA LYS A 53 20.70 -4.07 3.27
C LYS A 53 20.46 -3.65 1.83
N ASP A 54 21.10 -4.35 0.89
CA ASP A 54 21.16 -3.94 -0.51
C ASP A 54 20.43 -4.93 -1.43
N ASP A 55 20.09 -6.13 -0.94
CA ASP A 55 19.40 -7.17 -1.72
C ASP A 55 17.93 -7.30 -1.30
N PRO A 56 16.99 -6.72 -2.08
CA PRO A 56 15.58 -7.00 -1.89
C PRO A 56 15.26 -8.48 -2.18
N ALA A 57 14.45 -9.07 -1.31
CA ALA A 57 13.85 -10.37 -1.49
C ALA A 57 12.69 -10.31 -2.49
N PHE A 58 11.80 -9.33 -2.32
CA PHE A 58 10.65 -9.03 -3.19
C PHE A 58 10.17 -7.61 -2.90
N GLY A 59 9.21 -7.09 -3.68
CA GLY A 59 8.57 -5.83 -3.33
C GLY A 59 7.33 -5.49 -4.14
N PHE A 60 7.00 -4.21 -4.09
CA PHE A 60 5.92 -3.61 -4.84
C PHE A 60 6.40 -2.32 -5.51
N CYS A 61 5.96 -2.12 -6.73
CA CYS A 61 6.24 -0.95 -7.54
C CYS A 61 4.97 -0.17 -7.81
N GLU A 62 5.14 1.13 -8.06
CA GLU A 62 4.06 2.02 -8.49
C GLU A 62 2.84 1.96 -7.56
N ILE A 63 3.07 2.02 -6.25
CA ILE A 63 1.97 2.00 -5.28
C ILE A 63 1.19 3.32 -5.40
N GLU A 64 0.04 3.25 -6.04
CA GLU A 64 -0.94 4.33 -6.09
C GLU A 64 -2.01 4.05 -5.04
N LEU A 65 -2.42 5.09 -4.30
CA LEU A 65 -3.47 4.95 -3.32
C LEU A 65 -4.41 6.15 -3.34
N SER A 66 -5.62 5.92 -2.86
CA SER A 66 -6.58 6.96 -2.61
C SER A 66 -7.26 6.74 -1.26
N VAL A 67 -7.66 7.85 -0.67
CA VAL A 67 -8.55 7.86 0.48
C VAL A 67 -9.82 8.60 0.12
N GLN A 68 -10.96 8.06 0.51
CA GLN A 68 -12.26 8.62 0.15
C GLN A 68 -13.20 8.55 1.34
N ARG A 69 -13.91 9.64 1.62
CA ARG A 69 -14.98 9.62 2.61
C ARG A 69 -16.19 8.90 2.01
N VAL A 70 -16.58 7.78 2.61
CA VAL A 70 -17.72 6.96 2.13
C VAL A 70 -18.91 6.98 3.09
N ALA A 71 -18.69 7.36 4.35
CA ALA A 71 -19.75 7.67 5.31
C ALA A 71 -19.26 8.67 6.38
N GLU A 72 -20.09 8.96 7.37
CA GLU A 72 -19.64 9.63 8.58
C GLU A 72 -18.60 8.77 9.29
N ASN A 73 -17.42 9.35 9.57
CA ASN A 73 -16.29 8.69 10.21
C ASN A 73 -15.79 7.40 9.54
N ILE A 74 -16.20 7.12 8.29
CA ILE A 74 -15.71 5.98 7.53
C ILE A 74 -15.00 6.49 6.29
N MET A 75 -13.74 6.09 6.18
CA MET A 75 -12.90 6.35 5.04
C MET A 75 -12.56 5.06 4.33
N ARG A 76 -12.79 5.00 3.03
CA ARG A 76 -12.25 3.95 2.18
C ARG A 76 -10.82 4.28 1.79
N LEU A 77 -9.91 3.36 2.05
CA LEU A 77 -8.60 3.32 1.43
C LEU A 77 -8.65 2.34 0.26
N GLU A 78 -8.25 2.78 -0.93
CA GLU A 78 -7.99 1.90 -2.08
C GLU A 78 -6.53 2.03 -2.47
N LEU A 79 -5.88 0.92 -2.76
CA LEU A 79 -4.49 0.82 -3.17
C LEU A 79 -4.40 -0.07 -4.41
N TYR A 80 -3.55 0.35 -5.34
CA TYR A 80 -3.10 -0.42 -6.47
C TYR A 80 -1.57 -0.43 -6.51
N CYS A 81 -0.97 -1.56 -6.85
CA CYS A 81 0.45 -1.64 -7.14
C CYS A 81 0.76 -2.80 -8.09
N ILE A 82 2.01 -2.87 -8.55
CA ILE A 82 2.57 -4.04 -9.21
C ILE A 82 3.42 -4.77 -8.19
N ALA A 83 3.11 -6.02 -7.89
CA ALA A 83 4.01 -6.89 -7.16
C ALA A 83 5.22 -7.22 -8.02
N ASP A 84 6.42 -7.02 -7.48
CA ASP A 84 7.68 -7.27 -8.17
C ASP A 84 8.38 -8.50 -7.59
N GLY A 85 8.26 -9.60 -8.33
CA GLY A 85 8.92 -10.86 -8.03
C GLY A 85 10.18 -11.13 -8.85
N TYR A 86 10.72 -10.15 -9.58
CA TYR A 86 12.00 -10.30 -10.30
C TYR A 86 13.23 -10.19 -9.38
N GLN A 87 12.98 -10.05 -8.08
CA GLN A 87 13.98 -9.99 -7.04
C GLN A 87 14.49 -11.40 -6.65
N SER A 88 15.16 -11.52 -5.51
CA SER A 88 15.88 -12.74 -5.13
C SER A 88 15.00 -13.88 -4.59
N ALA A 89 13.71 -13.64 -4.31
CA ALA A 89 12.82 -14.60 -3.66
C ALA A 89 11.34 -14.32 -3.95
N ARG A 90 10.47 -15.29 -3.66
CA ARG A 90 9.01 -15.06 -3.59
C ARG A 90 8.65 -14.44 -2.24
N GLY A 91 7.67 -13.55 -2.22
CA GLY A 91 7.15 -12.95 -1.00
C GLY A 91 5.94 -13.70 -0.45
N VAL A 92 5.87 -13.88 0.88
CA VAL A 92 4.74 -14.54 1.55
C VAL A 92 3.93 -13.50 2.33
N GLY A 93 2.74 -13.17 1.83
CA GLY A 93 1.95 -12.04 2.35
C GLY A 93 0.86 -12.41 3.35
N THR A 94 0.59 -13.70 3.53
CA THR A 94 -0.53 -14.17 4.37
C THR A 94 -0.27 -14.04 5.87
N ARG A 95 0.98 -14.15 6.35
CA ARG A 95 1.29 -14.19 7.79
C ARG A 95 1.67 -12.84 8.39
N HIS A 96 2.36 -12.00 7.62
CA HIS A 96 2.83 -10.70 8.07
C HIS A 96 2.18 -9.60 7.22
N PRO A 97 1.01 -9.09 7.65
CA PRO A 97 0.31 -8.09 6.85
C PRO A 97 1.12 -6.80 6.79
N LEU A 98 1.09 -6.16 5.62
CA LEU A 98 1.57 -4.80 5.49
C LEU A 98 0.65 -3.86 6.28
N LYS A 99 1.24 -3.12 7.22
CA LYS A 99 0.52 -2.17 8.04
C LYS A 99 0.44 -0.82 7.34
N ILE A 100 -0.77 -0.32 7.18
CA ILE A 100 -1.06 0.97 6.56
C ILE A 100 -1.62 1.89 7.63
N ALA A 101 -0.98 3.03 7.85
CA ALA A 101 -1.41 4.04 8.81
C ALA A 101 -1.92 5.28 8.08
N VAL A 102 -3.04 5.81 8.57
CA VAL A 102 -3.67 7.05 8.11
C VAL A 102 -3.30 8.16 9.06
N LEU A 103 -2.73 9.24 8.55
CA LEU A 103 -2.08 10.27 9.35
C LEU A 103 -2.76 11.63 9.19
N ALA A 104 -2.94 12.31 10.31
CA ALA A 104 -3.24 13.73 10.42
C ALA A 104 -2.09 14.40 11.18
N GLY A 105 -1.16 15.01 10.46
CA GLY A 105 0.17 15.36 10.94
C GLY A 105 0.92 14.10 11.39
N GLU A 106 1.38 14.11 12.64
CA GLU A 106 2.07 12.95 13.24
C GLU A 106 1.12 11.96 13.93
N LYS A 107 -0.18 12.29 14.01
CA LYS A 107 -1.17 11.44 14.69
C LYS A 107 -1.70 10.37 13.74
N VAL A 108 -1.61 9.10 14.16
CA VAL A 108 -2.35 8.01 13.52
C VAL A 108 -3.83 8.12 13.89
N VAL A 109 -4.68 8.26 12.87
CA VAL A 109 -6.15 8.42 13.02
C VAL A 109 -6.93 7.22 12.50
N GLY A 110 -6.24 6.25 11.89
CA GLY A 110 -6.81 5.02 11.38
C GLY A 110 -5.70 4.07 10.92
N THR A 111 -6.00 2.78 10.89
CA THR A 111 -5.06 1.75 10.41
C THR A 111 -5.78 0.68 9.61
N ALA A 112 -5.05 0.06 8.68
CA ALA A 112 -5.48 -1.14 7.97
C ALA A 112 -4.31 -2.13 7.87
N ASN A 113 -4.65 -3.42 7.81
CA ASN A 113 -3.69 -4.51 7.61
C ASN A 113 -3.99 -5.16 6.26
N TRP A 114 -3.00 -5.17 5.38
CA TRP A 114 -3.11 -5.84 4.09
C TRP A 114 -2.34 -7.16 4.09
N HIS A 115 -3.08 -8.26 4.12
CA HIS A 115 -2.55 -9.60 3.84
C HIS A 115 -2.50 -9.79 2.32
N PHE A 116 -1.38 -9.44 1.70
CA PHE A 116 -1.23 -9.50 0.25
C PHE A 116 -1.11 -10.96 -0.24
N PRO A 117 -1.56 -11.28 -1.47
CA PRO A 117 -1.24 -12.55 -2.11
C PRO A 117 0.28 -12.69 -2.26
N ASP A 118 0.77 -13.92 -2.34
CA ASP A 118 2.20 -14.16 -2.49
C ASP A 118 2.76 -13.51 -3.77
N VAL A 119 3.93 -12.90 -3.66
CA VAL A 119 4.65 -12.30 -4.80
C VAL A 119 5.43 -13.41 -5.49
N ILE A 120 5.10 -13.71 -6.74
CA ILE A 120 5.61 -14.89 -7.47
C ILE A 120 6.92 -14.55 -8.18
N CYS A 121 7.92 -15.42 -8.06
CA CYS A 121 9.23 -15.23 -8.70
C CYS A 121 9.14 -15.10 -10.22
N GLY A 122 9.77 -14.08 -10.79
CA GLY A 122 9.80 -13.82 -12.23
C GLY A 122 8.49 -13.25 -12.78
N HIS A 123 7.59 -12.77 -11.91
CA HIS A 123 6.33 -12.16 -12.29
C HIS A 123 6.25 -10.69 -11.86
N ALA A 124 5.45 -9.94 -12.62
CA ALA A 124 5.01 -8.60 -12.30
C ALA A 124 3.48 -8.59 -12.31
N ASP A 125 2.86 -8.77 -11.14
CA ASP A 125 1.42 -9.01 -11.03
C ASP A 125 0.70 -7.79 -10.46
N PRO A 126 -0.40 -7.33 -11.08
CA PRO A 126 -1.21 -6.26 -10.52
C PRO A 126 -1.87 -6.73 -9.22
N MET A 127 -1.77 -5.90 -8.17
CA MET A 127 -2.38 -6.15 -6.88
C MET A 127 -3.24 -4.99 -6.45
N HIS A 128 -4.36 -5.33 -5.78
CA HIS A 128 -5.31 -4.37 -5.26
C HIS A 128 -5.60 -4.65 -3.80
N PHE A 129 -5.81 -3.57 -3.07
CA PHE A 129 -6.32 -3.63 -1.71
C PHE A 129 -7.36 -2.54 -1.49
N ALA A 130 -8.42 -2.88 -0.79
CA ALA A 130 -9.41 -1.91 -0.34
C ALA A 130 -9.86 -2.23 1.08
N ALA A 131 -9.97 -1.21 1.91
CA ALA A 131 -10.47 -1.33 3.27
C ALA A 131 -11.26 -0.09 3.66
N ASP A 132 -12.38 -0.31 4.37
CA ASP A 132 -13.10 0.76 5.05
C ASP A 132 -12.53 0.89 6.47
N ILE A 133 -12.04 2.08 6.79
CA ILE A 133 -11.34 2.41 8.02
C ILE A 133 -12.21 3.39 8.81
N GLY A 134 -12.52 3.02 10.05
CA GLY A 134 -13.13 3.93 11.01
C GLY A 134 -12.13 5.00 11.43
N LEU A 135 -12.55 6.25 11.39
CA LEU A 135 -11.78 7.41 11.82
C LEU A 135 -12.37 7.96 13.12
N ASP A 136 -11.52 8.62 13.92
CA ASP A 136 -11.99 9.52 14.97
C ASP A 136 -12.85 10.66 14.35
N ASP A 137 -13.80 11.20 15.14
CA ASP A 137 -14.73 12.26 14.69
C ASP A 137 -14.00 13.48 14.09
N GLY A 138 -14.41 13.87 12.88
CA GLY A 138 -13.96 15.11 12.22
C GLY A 138 -12.51 15.09 11.73
N PHE A 139 -11.87 13.91 11.65
CA PHE A 139 -10.48 13.82 11.19
C PHE A 139 -10.31 13.74 9.68
N PHE A 140 -11.33 13.38 8.90
CA PHE A 140 -11.16 13.20 7.45
C PHE A 140 -10.52 14.42 6.75
N SER A 141 -10.98 15.64 7.06
CA SER A 141 -10.44 16.87 6.48
C SER A 141 -9.03 17.24 6.97
N LYS A 142 -8.51 16.52 7.97
CA LYS A 142 -7.18 16.71 8.55
C LYS A 142 -6.18 15.66 8.08
N ILE A 143 -6.62 14.65 7.33
CA ILE A 143 -5.72 13.62 6.82
C ILE A 143 -4.84 14.25 5.74
N ASP A 144 -3.54 14.11 5.89
CA ASP A 144 -2.55 14.67 4.96
C ASP A 144 -1.60 13.63 4.39
N SER A 145 -1.53 12.43 4.96
CA SER A 145 -0.58 11.42 4.52
C SER A 145 -1.03 10.00 4.83
N ILE A 146 -0.44 9.07 4.07
CA ILE A 146 -0.56 7.63 4.28
C ILE A 146 0.84 7.07 4.42
N GLU A 147 1.00 6.18 5.40
CA GLU A 147 2.26 5.51 5.68
C GLU A 147 2.10 4.00 5.50
N LEU A 148 3.08 3.39 4.84
CA LEU A 148 3.38 1.98 4.93
C LEU A 148 4.42 1.80 6.03
N SER A 149 3.98 1.28 7.18
CA SER A 149 4.84 1.17 8.34
C SER A 149 5.90 0.09 8.13
N ARG A 150 7.04 0.27 8.81
CA ARG A 150 8.07 -0.76 8.89
C ARG A 150 7.45 -2.08 9.35
N THR A 151 7.64 -3.13 8.55
CA THR A 151 6.96 -4.41 8.74
C THR A 151 7.96 -5.55 8.53
N SER A 152 7.87 -6.58 9.37
CA SER A 152 8.56 -7.86 9.15
C SER A 152 7.85 -8.64 8.05
N GLY A 153 8.55 -9.50 7.33
CA GLY A 153 7.98 -10.34 6.29
C GLY A 153 8.63 -11.71 6.23
N GLU A 154 8.09 -12.54 5.35
CA GLU A 154 8.65 -13.85 5.02
C GLU A 154 8.90 -13.93 3.51
N SER A 155 9.98 -14.61 3.14
CA SER A 155 10.30 -14.93 1.75
C SER A 155 10.67 -16.41 1.61
N GLU A 156 10.52 -16.94 0.40
CA GLU A 156 10.95 -18.29 0.07
C GLU A 156 11.79 -18.30 -1.21
N PRO A 157 12.72 -19.25 -1.37
CA PRO A 157 13.46 -19.39 -2.62
C PRO A 157 12.51 -19.57 -3.80
N CYS A 158 12.93 -19.07 -4.96
CA CYS A 158 12.27 -19.39 -6.22
C CYS A 158 12.44 -20.89 -6.52
N SER A 159 11.33 -21.60 -6.70
CA SER A 159 11.28 -23.04 -6.99
C SER A 159 10.66 -23.28 -8.36
#